data_AF-A0A1F9TB13-F1
#
_entry.id   AF-A0A1F9TB13-F1
#
_cell.length_a   1.000
_cell.length_b   1.000
_cell.length_c   1.000
_cell.angle_alpha   90.00
_cell.angle_beta   90.00
_cell.angle_gamma   90.00
#
_symmetry.space_group_name_H-M   'P 1'
#
loop_
_entity.id
_entity.type
_entity.pdbx_description
1 polymer ?
#
loop_
_entity_poly.entity_id
_entity_poly.type
_entity_poly.pdbx_seq_one_letter_code
_entity_poly.pdbx_strand_id
1 'polypeptide(L)'
;MLKLLTALLLTPLAVFAAGDEKDLAFPNLPYPITFTVNAAPKTGAVAYETRYSEEMEKDYDTVLLQGLMPDPKLRLEVLAKGKSFFQAASPYELDGFSRHSNGRFWARYKAPAPNRQPVRLSVVDLGLDKSGSELTIYSTELLLRADLREGEPAVSTAAYVPEPELSVPLAAPFTLVRRAEWQAKPPKEPFSRHSPYYFTLHHTQGHYPKTFDASLAEVRFIQDYHQNAKGWNDIGYHFLIDPQGNIFEGRPVGVIGAHVLNRNSGNVGISILGNYHPPSKDVFSPVTQESFVTVARYVKDTYSVNISSFYAHRDIGKTDCPGDNLYAKKNLLRDLVFTGPQAVTVPPADGELTPAQAEAVRALYDRLNAR
;
A
#
# COMPACT_ATOMS: atom_id res chain seq x y z
N MET A 1 50.96 8.12 -28.07
CA MET A 1 50.14 8.76 -27.01
C MET A 1 48.68 8.71 -27.46
N LEU A 2 47.95 7.67 -27.08
CA LEU A 2 46.56 7.42 -27.47
C LEU A 2 45.69 7.61 -26.22
N LYS A 3 44.75 8.56 -26.26
CA LYS A 3 43.84 8.85 -25.14
C LYS A 3 42.73 7.80 -25.10
N LEU A 4 42.63 7.08 -23.98
CA LEU A 4 41.53 6.17 -23.66
C LEU A 4 40.25 6.98 -23.42
N LEU A 5 39.22 6.75 -24.24
CA LEU A 5 37.83 7.08 -23.93
C LEU A 5 37.21 5.84 -23.26
N THR A 6 36.91 5.92 -21.97
CA THR A 6 36.15 4.85 -21.30
C THR A 6 34.67 5.11 -21.52
N ALA A 7 34.07 4.36 -22.46
CA ALA A 7 32.62 4.34 -22.64
C ALA A 7 31.98 3.61 -21.46
N LEU A 8 31.18 4.33 -20.67
CA LEU A 8 30.31 3.75 -19.65
C LEU A 8 29.14 3.06 -20.38
N LEU A 9 29.28 1.76 -20.63
CA LEU A 9 28.19 0.93 -21.12
C LEU A 9 27.11 0.85 -20.04
N LEU A 10 25.99 1.56 -20.25
CA LEU A 10 24.74 1.28 -19.54
C LEU A 10 24.36 -0.17 -19.84
N THR A 11 24.55 -1.04 -18.86
CA THR A 11 23.98 -2.39 -18.89
C THR A 11 22.46 -2.27 -18.93
N PRO A 12 21.77 -2.91 -19.89
CA PRO A 12 20.32 -2.92 -19.91
C PRO A 12 19.82 -3.61 -18.63
N LEU A 13 18.92 -2.94 -17.92
CA LEU A 13 18.20 -3.53 -16.79
C LEU A 13 17.62 -4.87 -17.23
N ALA A 14 18.08 -5.96 -16.63
CA ALA A 14 17.52 -7.28 -16.88
C ALA A 14 16.00 -7.22 -16.68
N VAL A 15 15.27 -7.68 -17.70
CA VAL A 15 13.83 -7.89 -17.65
C VAL A 15 13.60 -9.12 -16.77
N PHE A 16 13.56 -8.91 -15.45
CA PHE A 16 13.02 -9.90 -14.54
C PHE A 16 11.52 -10.01 -14.79
N ALA A 17 11.02 -11.23 -14.95
CA ALA A 17 9.58 -11.49 -15.07
C ALA A 17 8.89 -10.97 -13.80
N ALA A 18 8.01 -9.98 -13.96
CA ALA A 18 7.16 -9.51 -12.88
C ALA A 18 6.17 -10.61 -12.47
N GLY A 19 6.08 -10.88 -11.16
CA GLY A 19 5.02 -11.71 -10.59
C GLY A 19 3.65 -11.07 -10.85
N ASP A 20 2.62 -11.90 -11.02
CA ASP A 20 1.25 -11.40 -11.16
C ASP A 20 0.70 -11.08 -9.77
N GLU A 21 0.44 -9.80 -9.50
CA GLU A 21 -0.16 -9.29 -8.27
C GLU A 21 -1.61 -8.87 -8.55
N LYS A 22 -2.40 -9.79 -9.12
CA LYS A 22 -3.82 -9.57 -9.42
C LYS A 22 -4.71 -10.25 -8.39
N ASP A 23 -5.78 -9.55 -8.01
CA ASP A 23 -6.81 -10.10 -7.14
C ASP A 23 -7.56 -11.27 -7.79
N LEU A 24 -8.19 -12.10 -6.95
CA LEU A 24 -9.20 -13.07 -7.39
C LEU A 24 -10.37 -12.33 -8.04
N ALA A 25 -10.60 -12.59 -9.32
CA ALA A 25 -11.80 -12.13 -10.00
C ALA A 25 -13.00 -13.01 -9.63
N PHE A 26 -14.00 -12.40 -8.98
CA PHE A 26 -15.31 -13.01 -8.75
C PHE A 26 -16.31 -12.44 -9.77
N PRO A 27 -17.02 -13.28 -10.54
CA PRO A 27 -17.92 -12.79 -11.58
C PRO A 27 -18.96 -11.79 -11.03
N ASN A 28 -18.98 -10.58 -11.61
CA ASN A 28 -19.86 -9.46 -11.25
C ASN A 28 -19.65 -8.87 -9.84
N LEU A 29 -18.50 -9.10 -9.22
CA LEU A 29 -18.14 -8.53 -7.91
C LEU A 29 -16.80 -7.77 -8.03
N PRO A 30 -16.82 -6.52 -8.50
CA PRO A 30 -15.62 -5.69 -8.55
C PRO A 30 -15.16 -5.29 -7.14
N TYR A 31 -13.85 -5.10 -6.95
CA TYR A 31 -13.31 -4.60 -5.69
C TYR A 31 -13.53 -3.09 -5.51
N PRO A 32 -13.83 -2.61 -4.29
CA PRO A 32 -14.08 -3.42 -3.10
C PRO A 32 -15.42 -4.17 -3.17
N ILE A 33 -15.42 -5.43 -2.73
CA ILE A 33 -16.63 -6.27 -2.70
C ILE A 33 -17.34 -6.02 -1.37
N THR A 34 -18.53 -5.42 -1.39
CA THR A 34 -19.34 -5.20 -0.18
C THR A 34 -20.52 -6.16 -0.13
N PHE A 35 -20.66 -6.86 0.99
CA PHE A 35 -21.78 -7.72 1.32
C PHE A 35 -22.64 -7.05 2.38
N THR A 36 -23.94 -7.00 2.14
CA THR A 36 -24.94 -6.75 3.18
C THR A 36 -25.43 -8.10 3.69
N VAL A 37 -25.10 -8.42 4.94
CA VAL A 37 -25.34 -9.74 5.54
C VAL A 37 -26.53 -9.64 6.50
N ASN A 38 -27.51 -10.51 6.30
CA ASN A 38 -28.68 -10.62 7.16
C ASN A 38 -28.52 -11.81 8.11
N ALA A 39 -29.22 -11.78 9.24
CA ALA A 39 -29.28 -12.91 10.16
C ALA A 39 -29.78 -14.16 9.42
N ALA A 40 -29.04 -15.26 9.58
CA ALA A 40 -29.40 -16.55 9.05
C ALA A 40 -30.45 -17.23 9.96
N PRO A 41 -31.19 -18.25 9.47
CA PRO A 41 -32.21 -18.92 10.28
C PRO A 41 -31.69 -19.57 11.56
N LYS A 42 -30.38 -19.85 11.64
CA LYS A 42 -29.70 -20.45 12.78
C LYS A 42 -28.28 -19.90 12.89
N THR A 43 -27.81 -19.70 14.12
CA THR A 43 -26.40 -19.46 14.39
C THR A 43 -25.53 -20.57 13.82
N GLY A 44 -24.43 -20.20 13.16
CA GLY A 44 -23.52 -21.08 12.44
C GLY A 44 -23.93 -21.38 11.00
N ALA A 45 -25.07 -20.87 10.52
CA ALA A 45 -25.47 -21.04 9.13
C ALA A 45 -24.80 -20.02 8.21
N VAL A 46 -24.65 -20.41 6.94
CA VAL A 46 -24.18 -19.52 5.88
C VAL A 46 -25.23 -18.46 5.59
N ALA A 47 -24.84 -17.20 5.72
CA ALA A 47 -25.68 -16.04 5.47
C ALA A 47 -25.48 -15.46 4.06
N TYR A 48 -24.31 -15.67 3.44
CA TYR A 48 -24.01 -15.23 2.09
C TYR A 48 -22.91 -16.10 1.45
N GLU A 49 -23.00 -16.37 0.14
CA GLU A 49 -21.89 -16.95 -0.63
C GLU A 49 -21.71 -16.24 -1.98
N THR A 50 -20.47 -16.04 -2.39
CA THR A 50 -20.16 -15.62 -3.75
C THR A 50 -20.32 -16.78 -4.74
N ARG A 51 -20.36 -16.47 -6.03
CA ARG A 51 -19.98 -17.45 -7.06
C ARG A 51 -18.50 -17.83 -6.89
N TYR A 52 -18.11 -18.95 -7.49
CA TYR A 52 -16.69 -19.27 -7.61
C TYR A 52 -15.96 -18.20 -8.41
N SER A 53 -14.72 -17.95 -8.03
CA SER A 53 -13.78 -17.11 -8.76
C SER A 53 -13.53 -17.67 -10.17
N GLU A 54 -12.83 -16.90 -10.98
CA GLU A 54 -12.21 -17.41 -12.20
C GLU A 54 -11.14 -18.46 -11.88
N GLU A 55 -10.79 -19.25 -12.89
CA GLU A 55 -9.75 -20.28 -12.79
C GLU A 55 -8.36 -19.64 -12.77
N MET A 56 -7.48 -20.19 -11.94
CA MET A 56 -6.14 -19.63 -11.75
C MET A 56 -5.15 -20.23 -12.75
N GLU A 57 -4.33 -19.38 -13.36
CA GLU A 57 -3.27 -19.83 -14.27
C GLU A 57 -2.08 -20.47 -13.54
N LYS A 58 -1.89 -20.12 -12.26
CA LYS A 58 -0.76 -20.54 -11.42
C LYS A 58 -1.25 -21.25 -10.17
N ASP A 59 -0.42 -22.17 -9.69
CA ASP A 59 -0.66 -22.85 -8.43
C ASP A 59 -0.53 -21.85 -7.27
N TYR A 60 -1.40 -22.02 -6.28
CA TYR A 60 -1.34 -21.30 -5.03
C TYR A 60 -1.69 -22.26 -3.89
N ASP A 61 -1.23 -21.96 -2.68
CA ASP A 61 -1.60 -22.71 -1.46
C ASP A 61 -2.13 -21.80 -0.35
N THR A 62 -2.11 -20.48 -0.58
CA THR A 62 -2.48 -19.48 0.40
C THR A 62 -3.42 -18.45 -0.24
N VAL A 63 -4.51 -18.15 0.45
CA VAL A 63 -5.43 -17.05 0.12
C VAL A 63 -5.37 -16.01 1.23
N LEU A 64 -4.86 -14.83 0.93
CA LEU A 64 -4.90 -13.68 1.81
C LEU A 64 -6.09 -12.79 1.46
N LEU A 65 -6.79 -12.30 2.47
CA LEU A 65 -7.86 -11.32 2.31
C LEU A 65 -7.65 -10.19 3.30
N GLN A 66 -8.00 -8.97 2.90
CA GLN A 66 -8.08 -7.84 3.81
C GLN A 66 -9.30 -6.98 3.49
N GLY A 67 -9.87 -6.38 4.53
CA GLY A 67 -11.19 -5.77 4.42
C GLY A 67 -11.68 -5.04 5.66
N LEU A 68 -12.95 -4.69 5.66
CA LEU A 68 -13.66 -4.09 6.79
C LEU A 68 -14.79 -5.03 7.21
N MET A 69 -14.74 -5.50 8.45
CA MET A 69 -15.72 -6.39 9.08
C MET A 69 -16.05 -5.85 10.48
N PRO A 70 -16.92 -4.82 10.59
CA PRO A 70 -17.21 -4.20 11.89
C PRO A 70 -17.94 -5.13 12.85
N ASP A 71 -18.78 -6.03 12.34
CA ASP A 71 -19.58 -6.93 13.17
C ASP A 71 -18.77 -8.17 13.56
N PRO A 72 -18.51 -8.39 14.86
CA PRO A 72 -17.70 -9.52 15.30
C PRO A 72 -18.39 -10.88 15.12
N LYS A 73 -19.69 -10.88 14.86
CA LYS A 73 -20.53 -12.07 14.67
C LYS A 73 -20.57 -12.55 13.23
N LEU A 74 -19.76 -11.97 12.35
CA LEU A 74 -19.49 -12.52 11.03
C LEU A 74 -18.21 -13.34 11.05
N ARG A 75 -18.24 -14.51 10.38
CA ARG A 75 -17.05 -15.28 10.03
C ARG A 75 -16.97 -15.42 8.52
N LEU A 76 -15.80 -15.14 7.97
CA LEU A 76 -15.49 -15.42 6.57
C LEU A 76 -14.94 -16.84 6.46
N GLU A 77 -15.22 -17.50 5.35
CA GLU A 77 -14.66 -18.80 4.98
C GLU A 77 -14.31 -18.80 3.49
N VAL A 78 -13.30 -19.57 3.12
CA VAL A 78 -12.89 -19.79 1.73
C VAL A 78 -13.13 -21.25 1.39
N LEU A 79 -13.94 -21.52 0.35
CA LEU A 79 -14.23 -22.87 -0.10
C LEU A 79 -13.71 -23.08 -1.52
N ALA A 80 -12.91 -24.13 -1.72
CA ALA A 80 -12.45 -24.55 -3.03
C ALA A 80 -13.49 -25.40 -3.75
N LYS A 81 -13.64 -25.16 -5.06
CA LYS A 81 -14.49 -25.95 -5.94
C LYS A 81 -13.97 -27.39 -6.00
N GLY A 82 -14.85 -28.38 -5.82
CA GLY A 82 -14.49 -29.79 -5.97
C GLY A 82 -13.93 -30.12 -7.36
N LYS A 83 -13.02 -31.09 -7.44
CA LYS A 83 -12.34 -31.48 -8.70
C LYS A 83 -13.24 -32.24 -9.68
N SER A 84 -14.40 -32.69 -9.22
CA SER A 84 -15.43 -33.33 -10.04
C SER A 84 -16.82 -32.95 -9.53
N PHE A 85 -17.84 -33.21 -10.34
CA PHE A 85 -19.25 -32.94 -9.98
C PHE A 85 -19.70 -33.65 -8.68
N PHE A 86 -19.07 -34.78 -8.33
CA PHE A 86 -19.40 -35.56 -7.13
C PHE A 86 -18.59 -35.15 -5.90
N GLN A 87 -17.54 -34.35 -6.06
CA GLN A 87 -16.72 -33.90 -4.95
C GLN A 87 -17.28 -32.60 -4.39
N ALA A 88 -17.66 -32.61 -3.11
CA ALA A 88 -18.13 -31.42 -2.43
C ALA A 88 -17.05 -30.32 -2.37
N ALA A 89 -17.49 -29.08 -2.24
CA ALA A 89 -16.59 -27.97 -1.95
C ALA A 89 -15.83 -28.25 -0.64
N SER A 90 -14.54 -27.96 -0.61
CA SER A 90 -13.69 -28.22 0.56
C SER A 90 -13.27 -26.89 1.19
N PRO A 91 -13.45 -26.71 2.51
CA PRO A 91 -13.01 -25.49 3.18
C PRO A 91 -11.48 -25.45 3.21
N TYR A 92 -10.92 -24.26 3.01
CA TYR A 92 -9.53 -24.00 3.35
C TYR A 92 -9.40 -23.70 4.85
N GLU A 93 -8.27 -24.10 5.41
CA GLU A 93 -7.98 -23.94 6.83
C GLU A 93 -7.65 -22.47 7.13
N LEU A 94 -8.25 -21.89 8.17
CA LEU A 94 -7.87 -20.57 8.64
C LEU A 94 -6.53 -20.64 9.39
N ASP A 95 -5.45 -20.20 8.74
CA ASP A 95 -4.08 -20.22 9.26
C ASP A 95 -3.71 -18.93 10.03
N GLY A 96 -4.47 -17.85 9.84
CA GLY A 96 -4.29 -16.61 10.58
C GLY A 96 -5.45 -15.65 10.40
N PHE A 97 -5.75 -14.89 11.46
CA PHE A 97 -6.81 -13.89 11.45
C PHE A 97 -6.51 -12.78 12.44
N SER A 98 -6.78 -11.53 12.04
CA SER A 98 -6.75 -10.37 12.93
C SER A 98 -7.90 -9.46 12.55
N ARG A 99 -8.62 -8.95 13.55
CA ARG A 99 -9.63 -7.90 13.40
C ARG A 99 -9.36 -6.82 14.43
N HIS A 100 -9.06 -5.62 13.93
CA HIS A 100 -8.82 -4.42 14.73
C HIS A 100 -10.14 -3.88 15.27
N SER A 101 -10.08 -3.03 16.31
CA SER A 101 -11.26 -2.48 16.97
C SER A 101 -12.17 -1.63 16.07
N ASN A 102 -11.62 -1.06 15.00
CA ASN A 102 -12.36 -0.34 13.97
C ASN A 102 -12.97 -1.25 12.89
N GLY A 103 -12.87 -2.58 13.05
CA GLY A 103 -13.37 -3.56 12.10
C GLY A 103 -12.43 -3.87 10.94
N ARG A 104 -11.30 -3.17 10.76
CA ARG A 104 -10.31 -3.57 9.75
C ARG A 104 -9.79 -4.96 10.06
N PHE A 105 -9.74 -5.82 9.06
CA PHE A 105 -9.32 -7.21 9.27
C PHE A 105 -8.44 -7.70 8.13
N TRP A 106 -7.63 -8.71 8.45
CA TRP A 106 -7.05 -9.60 7.47
C TRP A 106 -7.29 -11.06 7.88
N ALA A 107 -7.32 -11.94 6.89
CA ALA A 107 -7.47 -13.37 7.06
C ALA A 107 -6.54 -14.11 6.10
N ARG A 108 -5.90 -15.17 6.57
CA ARG A 108 -5.04 -16.05 5.77
C ARG A 108 -5.61 -17.46 5.82
N TYR A 109 -5.95 -17.99 4.65
CA TYR A 109 -6.43 -19.35 4.48
C TYR A 109 -5.39 -20.20 3.76
N LYS A 110 -5.24 -21.44 4.21
CA LYS A 110 -4.29 -22.41 3.69
C LYS A 110 -5.05 -23.53 2.97
N ALA A 111 -4.65 -23.79 1.73
CA ALA A 111 -5.08 -24.96 0.99
C ALA A 111 -4.33 -26.21 1.48
N PRO A 112 -4.95 -27.41 1.43
CA PRO A 112 -4.27 -28.65 1.82
C PRO A 112 -3.01 -28.97 1.00
N ALA A 113 -2.98 -28.53 -0.26
CA ALA A 113 -1.84 -28.64 -1.17
C ALA A 113 -1.92 -27.52 -2.23
N PRO A 114 -0.78 -27.13 -2.85
CA PRO A 114 -0.77 -26.23 -3.99
C PRO A 114 -1.73 -26.71 -5.09
N ASN A 115 -2.57 -25.79 -5.59
CA ASN A 115 -3.58 -26.09 -6.60
C ASN A 115 -4.03 -24.83 -7.36
N ARG A 116 -4.91 -24.99 -8.35
CA ARG A 116 -5.51 -23.91 -9.17
C ARG A 116 -7.02 -23.79 -9.02
N GLN A 117 -7.59 -24.42 -7.99
CA GLN A 117 -9.03 -24.54 -7.87
C GLN A 117 -9.66 -23.16 -7.70
N PRO A 118 -10.74 -22.86 -8.44
CA PRO A 118 -11.56 -21.69 -8.13
C PRO A 118 -12.06 -21.75 -6.69
N VAL A 119 -12.12 -20.60 -6.02
CA VAL A 119 -12.62 -20.48 -4.64
C VAL A 119 -13.87 -19.63 -4.60
N ARG A 120 -14.68 -19.77 -3.55
CA ARG A 120 -15.78 -18.85 -3.23
C ARG A 120 -15.62 -18.37 -1.80
N LEU A 121 -16.13 -17.17 -1.54
CA LEU A 121 -16.21 -16.61 -0.20
C LEU A 121 -17.57 -16.96 0.40
N SER A 122 -17.58 -17.46 1.62
CA SER A 122 -18.79 -17.76 2.38
C SER A 122 -18.77 -16.96 3.68
N VAL A 123 -19.89 -16.33 4.00
CA VAL A 123 -20.06 -15.55 5.23
C VAL A 123 -21.01 -16.32 6.14
N VAL A 124 -20.51 -16.71 7.30
CA VAL A 124 -21.26 -17.45 8.32
C VAL A 124 -21.74 -16.48 9.40
N ASP A 125 -23.00 -16.60 9.75
CA ASP A 125 -23.64 -15.85 10.84
C ASP A 125 -23.36 -16.54 12.19
N LEU A 126 -22.68 -15.86 13.10
CA LEU A 126 -22.40 -16.33 14.46
C LEU A 126 -23.40 -15.80 15.52
N GLY A 127 -24.59 -15.36 15.10
CA GLY A 127 -25.68 -14.88 15.96
C GLY A 127 -25.93 -13.38 15.85
N LEU A 128 -26.00 -12.85 14.63
CA LEU A 128 -26.33 -11.47 14.32
C LEU A 128 -27.61 -11.02 15.05
N ASP A 129 -27.54 -9.88 15.74
CA ASP A 129 -28.71 -9.31 16.44
C ASP A 129 -29.66 -8.60 15.47
N LYS A 130 -29.17 -8.23 14.29
CA LYS A 130 -29.86 -7.41 13.31
C LYS A 130 -29.51 -7.84 11.88
N SER A 131 -30.45 -7.58 10.98
CA SER A 131 -30.22 -7.65 9.54
C SER A 131 -29.41 -6.43 9.08
N GLY A 132 -28.56 -6.61 8.06
CA GLY A 132 -27.85 -5.53 7.41
C GLY A 132 -26.44 -5.22 7.94
N SER A 133 -25.75 -6.19 8.55
CA SER A 133 -24.33 -6.03 8.90
C SER A 133 -23.48 -6.02 7.63
N GLU A 134 -22.55 -5.08 7.53
CA GLU A 134 -21.70 -4.93 6.34
C GLU A 134 -20.35 -5.66 6.49
N LEU A 135 -19.91 -6.27 5.41
CA LEU A 135 -18.56 -6.81 5.25
C LEU A 135 -18.01 -6.33 3.90
N THR A 136 -16.85 -5.70 3.89
CA THR A 136 -16.17 -5.26 2.67
C THR A 136 -14.85 -6.00 2.52
N ILE A 137 -14.58 -6.56 1.33
CA ILE A 137 -13.26 -7.08 0.95
C ILE A 137 -12.59 -6.06 0.03
N TYR A 138 -11.41 -5.57 0.41
CA TYR A 138 -10.67 -4.59 -0.38
C TYR A 138 -9.71 -5.23 -1.38
N SER A 139 -9.07 -6.34 -0.99
CA SER A 139 -8.20 -7.12 -1.87
C SER A 139 -8.14 -8.58 -1.45
N THR A 140 -7.69 -9.41 -2.39
CA THR A 140 -7.40 -10.83 -2.20
C THR A 140 -6.09 -11.16 -2.88
N GLU A 141 -5.18 -11.85 -2.21
CA GLU A 141 -3.92 -12.25 -2.82
C GLU A 141 -3.81 -13.77 -2.81
N LEU A 142 -3.43 -14.33 -3.96
CA LEU A 142 -3.09 -15.73 -4.12
C LEU A 142 -1.60 -15.89 -4.30
N LEU A 143 -1.02 -16.80 -3.53
CA LEU A 143 0.41 -17.00 -3.51
C LEU A 143 0.76 -18.40 -2.99
N LEU A 144 1.99 -18.80 -3.24
CA LEU A 144 2.60 -19.93 -2.56
C LEU A 144 3.17 -19.44 -1.23
N ARG A 145 3.02 -20.21 -0.17
CA ARG A 145 3.50 -19.85 1.17
C ARG A 145 5.00 -19.56 1.19
N ALA A 146 5.76 -20.22 0.32
CA ALA A 146 7.19 -19.95 0.13
C ALA A 146 7.48 -18.50 -0.29
N ASP A 147 6.53 -17.84 -0.95
CA ASP A 147 6.67 -16.47 -1.46
C ASP A 147 6.19 -15.40 -0.45
N LEU A 148 5.58 -15.79 0.68
CA LEU A 148 5.19 -14.86 1.75
C LEU A 148 6.40 -14.12 2.32
N ARG A 149 7.51 -14.83 2.51
CA ARG A 149 8.69 -14.27 3.15
C ARG A 149 9.47 -13.43 2.14
N GLU A 150 9.81 -12.20 2.51
CA GLU A 150 10.91 -11.47 1.85
C GLU A 150 12.14 -12.40 1.93
N GLY A 151 12.61 -12.90 0.78
CA GLY A 151 13.51 -14.07 0.68
C GLY A 151 14.53 -14.19 1.81
N GLU A 152 14.63 -15.38 2.42
CA GLU A 152 15.28 -15.57 3.72
C GLU A 152 16.77 -15.15 3.77
N PRO A 153 17.13 -14.22 4.67
CA PRO A 153 18.19 -14.47 5.64
C PRO A 153 17.56 -14.96 6.96
N ALA A 154 18.35 -15.57 7.85
CA ALA A 154 17.85 -16.11 9.11
C ALA A 154 17.15 -15.02 9.96
N VAL A 155 16.00 -15.36 10.56
CA VAL A 155 15.30 -14.50 11.52
C VAL A 155 16.26 -14.12 12.63
N SER A 156 16.67 -12.86 12.69
CA SER A 156 17.46 -12.37 13.81
C SER A 156 16.59 -12.36 15.06
N THR A 157 17.03 -13.03 16.12
CA THR A 157 16.37 -13.00 17.43
C THR A 157 16.78 -11.78 18.25
N ALA A 158 17.66 -10.92 17.73
CA ALA A 158 18.10 -9.71 18.42
C ALA A 158 16.99 -8.65 18.41
N ALA A 159 16.82 -7.97 19.54
CA ALA A 159 15.94 -6.80 19.60
C ALA A 159 16.42 -5.74 18.61
N TYR A 160 15.50 -5.21 17.79
CA TYR A 160 15.81 -4.10 16.91
C TYR A 160 16.25 -2.89 17.72
N VAL A 161 17.43 -2.35 17.37
CA VAL A 161 17.89 -1.06 17.85
C VAL A 161 17.59 -0.06 16.75
N PRO A 162 16.72 0.94 16.98
CA PRO A 162 16.50 2.02 16.03
C PRO A 162 17.82 2.68 15.66
N GLU A 163 18.11 2.74 14.37
CA GLU A 163 19.25 3.45 13.79
C GLU A 163 18.81 4.89 13.47
N PRO A 164 19.04 5.87 14.36
CA PRO A 164 18.49 7.21 14.21
C PRO A 164 19.00 7.92 12.96
N GLU A 165 20.17 7.53 12.46
CA GLU A 165 20.77 8.02 11.22
C GLU A 165 20.02 7.60 9.96
N LEU A 166 19.16 6.58 10.04
CA LEU A 166 18.30 6.17 8.93
C LEU A 166 17.04 7.03 8.81
N SER A 167 16.67 7.77 9.86
CA SER A 167 15.47 8.60 9.86
C SER A 167 15.58 9.78 8.90
N VAL A 168 14.46 10.14 8.28
CA VAL A 168 14.36 11.40 7.51
C VAL A 168 14.69 12.56 8.46
N PRO A 169 15.60 13.50 8.10
CA PRO A 169 15.97 14.60 8.97
C PRO A 169 14.76 15.45 9.38
N LEU A 170 14.76 16.01 10.59
CA LEU A 170 13.73 16.95 11.05
C LEU A 170 13.64 18.21 10.17
N ALA A 171 14.71 18.54 9.46
CA ALA A 171 14.78 19.67 8.53
C ALA A 171 14.19 19.37 7.13
N ALA A 172 13.59 18.20 6.90
CA ALA A 172 12.88 17.91 5.66
C ALA A 172 11.77 18.96 5.42
N PRO A 173 11.42 19.29 4.15
CA PRO A 173 10.50 20.37 3.82
C PRO A 173 9.02 20.02 4.06
N PHE A 174 8.74 19.09 4.97
CA PHE A 174 7.41 18.62 5.31
C PHE A 174 7.37 18.07 6.74
N THR A 175 6.21 18.18 7.37
CA THR A 175 5.94 17.51 8.65
C THR A 175 5.72 16.02 8.39
N LEU A 176 6.42 15.18 9.15
CA LEU A 176 6.36 13.74 9.03
C LEU A 176 5.78 13.15 10.32
N VAL A 177 4.65 12.44 10.20
CA VAL A 177 4.09 11.62 11.28
C VAL A 177 5.04 10.46 11.52
N ARG A 178 5.81 10.56 12.59
CA ARG A 178 6.93 9.66 12.88
C ARG A 178 6.43 8.28 13.28
N ARG A 179 7.29 7.27 13.11
CA ARG A 179 7.02 5.89 13.56
C ARG A 179 6.55 5.80 15.01
N ALA A 180 7.14 6.58 15.90
CA ALA A 180 6.73 6.61 17.30
C ALA A 180 5.30 7.16 17.50
N GLU A 181 4.90 8.16 16.71
CA GLU A 181 3.60 8.82 16.80
C GLU A 181 2.45 7.89 16.38
N TRP A 182 2.65 7.13 15.31
CA TRP A 182 1.68 6.11 14.89
C TRP A 182 1.88 4.75 15.59
N GLN A 183 2.78 4.68 16.58
CA GLN A 183 3.04 3.50 17.41
C GLN A 183 3.49 2.28 16.60
N ALA A 184 4.42 2.50 15.68
CA ALA A 184 5.03 1.46 14.87
C ALA A 184 5.60 0.33 15.72
N LYS A 185 5.31 -0.91 15.31
CA LYS A 185 6.07 -2.07 15.77
C LYS A 185 7.50 -2.01 15.20
N PRO A 186 8.49 -2.59 15.91
CA PRO A 186 9.82 -2.77 15.34
C PRO A 186 9.75 -3.69 14.10
N PRO A 187 10.70 -3.59 13.17
CA PRO A 187 10.88 -4.59 12.13
C PRO A 187 11.14 -5.97 12.76
N LYS A 188 10.78 -7.04 12.04
CA LYS A 188 10.97 -8.43 12.48
C LYS A 188 12.43 -8.86 12.43
N GLU A 189 13.23 -8.22 11.59
CA GLU A 189 14.64 -8.49 11.32
C GLU A 189 15.38 -7.16 11.01
N PRO A 190 16.72 -7.10 11.15
CA PRO A 190 17.50 -5.94 10.71
C PRO A 190 17.24 -5.57 9.24
N PHE A 191 17.26 -4.26 8.94
CA PHE A 191 17.06 -3.80 7.58
C PHE A 191 18.30 -4.00 6.71
N SER A 192 18.07 -4.28 5.43
CA SER A 192 19.10 -4.21 4.40
C SER A 192 19.17 -2.79 3.83
N ARG A 193 20.34 -2.17 3.85
CA ARG A 193 20.54 -0.82 3.30
C ARG A 193 20.58 -0.84 1.76
N HIS A 194 20.16 0.25 1.13
CA HIS A 194 20.33 0.50 -0.30
C HIS A 194 20.67 1.97 -0.58
N SER A 195 20.92 2.30 -1.84
CA SER A 195 21.04 3.68 -2.31
C SER A 195 19.91 3.96 -3.30
N PRO A 196 18.94 4.83 -2.97
CA PRO A 196 17.87 5.21 -3.88
C PRO A 196 18.35 5.82 -5.18
N TYR A 197 17.70 5.47 -6.29
CA TYR A 197 17.89 6.11 -7.59
C TYR A 197 16.58 6.22 -8.42
N TYR A 198 15.46 5.74 -7.89
CA TYR A 198 14.11 5.90 -8.46
C TYR A 198 13.03 5.81 -7.38
N PHE A 199 11.80 6.23 -7.72
CA PHE A 199 10.65 6.06 -6.83
C PHE A 199 9.41 5.60 -7.58
N THR A 200 8.52 4.94 -6.83
CA THR A 200 7.30 4.32 -7.35
C THR A 200 6.06 4.85 -6.60
N LEU A 201 5.05 5.27 -7.36
CA LEU A 201 3.73 5.65 -6.86
C LEU A 201 2.85 4.41 -6.68
N HIS A 202 2.28 4.30 -5.48
CA HIS A 202 1.32 3.28 -5.09
C HIS A 202 0.01 3.89 -4.60
N HIS A 203 -1.03 3.07 -4.58
CA HIS A 203 -2.10 3.20 -3.59
C HIS A 203 -2.05 2.02 -2.61
N THR A 204 -2.79 2.08 -1.52
CA THR A 204 -2.88 0.93 -0.59
C THR A 204 -3.94 -0.09 -0.99
N GLN A 205 -4.84 0.24 -1.92
CA GLN A 205 -6.01 -0.58 -2.27
C GLN A 205 -6.76 -1.02 -1.00
N GLY A 206 -6.96 -0.06 -0.09
CA GLY A 206 -7.44 -0.32 1.26
C GLY A 206 -8.51 0.67 1.68
N HIS A 207 -8.63 0.86 2.98
CA HIS A 207 -9.57 1.82 3.56
C HIS A 207 -9.15 3.25 3.23
N TYR A 208 -10.13 4.13 2.97
CA TYR A 208 -9.92 5.57 2.81
C TYR A 208 -10.23 6.29 4.14
N PRO A 209 -9.20 6.64 4.93
CA PRO A 209 -9.41 7.27 6.22
C PRO A 209 -9.85 8.73 6.07
N LYS A 210 -10.87 9.13 6.84
CA LYS A 210 -11.45 10.49 6.80
C LYS A 210 -10.95 11.41 7.93
N THR A 211 -10.23 10.86 8.89
CA THR A 211 -9.71 11.57 10.06
C THR A 211 -8.29 11.12 10.34
N PHE A 212 -7.52 11.96 11.03
CA PHE A 212 -6.15 11.63 11.43
C PHE A 212 -6.06 10.35 12.26
N ASP A 213 -6.98 10.15 13.22
CA ASP A 213 -7.04 8.92 14.02
C ASP A 213 -7.34 7.67 13.17
N ALA A 214 -8.19 7.81 12.16
CA ALA A 214 -8.45 6.72 11.21
C ALA A 214 -7.21 6.44 10.35
N SER A 215 -6.44 7.47 9.97
CA SER A 215 -5.16 7.30 9.27
C SER A 215 -4.11 6.59 10.14
N LEU A 216 -3.98 6.97 11.43
CA LEU A 216 -3.13 6.28 12.39
C LEU A 216 -3.53 4.80 12.54
N ALA A 217 -4.84 4.50 12.58
CA ALA A 217 -5.34 3.14 12.62
C ALA A 217 -5.03 2.37 11.32
N GLU A 218 -5.18 2.98 10.15
CA GLU A 218 -4.92 2.33 8.86
C GLU A 218 -3.43 2.05 8.65
N VAL A 219 -2.52 2.96 8.99
CA VAL A 219 -1.07 2.70 8.87
C VAL A 219 -0.64 1.56 9.80
N ARG A 220 -1.17 1.51 11.03
CA ARG A 220 -0.95 0.37 11.95
C ARG A 220 -1.51 -0.94 11.39
N PHE A 221 -2.71 -0.90 10.79
CA PHE A 221 -3.29 -2.07 10.13
C PHE A 221 -2.41 -2.56 8.97
N ILE A 222 -1.92 -1.65 8.12
CA ILE A 222 -1.05 -2.00 6.99
C ILE A 222 0.25 -2.64 7.49
N GLN A 223 0.86 -2.12 8.56
CA GLN A 223 2.04 -2.76 9.17
C GLN A 223 1.72 -4.16 9.69
N ASP A 224 0.61 -4.34 10.41
CA ASP A 224 0.15 -5.63 10.92
C ASP A 224 -0.12 -6.63 9.79
N TYR A 225 -0.79 -6.20 8.73
CA TYR A 225 -1.06 -7.01 7.54
C TYR A 225 0.25 -7.45 6.86
N HIS A 226 1.18 -6.53 6.62
CA HIS A 226 2.47 -6.85 6.02
C HIS A 226 3.30 -7.80 6.90
N GLN A 227 3.45 -7.49 8.19
CA GLN A 227 4.29 -8.30 9.07
C GLN A 227 3.70 -9.67 9.42
N ASN A 228 2.41 -9.72 9.75
CA ASN A 228 1.82 -10.91 10.38
C ASN A 228 0.96 -11.71 9.40
N ALA A 229 0.33 -11.07 8.40
CA ALA A 229 -0.38 -11.77 7.34
C ALA A 229 0.57 -12.15 6.19
N LYS A 230 1.40 -11.22 5.72
CA LYS A 230 2.37 -11.47 4.64
C LYS A 230 3.69 -12.05 5.11
N GLY A 231 4.10 -11.87 6.38
CA GLY A 231 5.41 -12.35 6.85
C GLY A 231 6.58 -11.46 6.43
N TRP A 232 6.30 -10.21 6.08
CA TRP A 232 7.29 -9.20 5.72
C TRP A 232 8.05 -8.68 6.94
N ASN A 233 9.22 -8.10 6.69
CA ASN A 233 10.04 -7.57 7.77
C ASN A 233 9.35 -6.39 8.47
N ASP A 234 8.74 -5.51 7.69
CA ASP A 234 8.02 -4.33 8.15
C ASP A 234 6.99 -3.87 7.10
N ILE A 235 6.29 -2.77 7.34
CA ILE A 235 5.48 -2.07 6.33
C ILE A 235 6.28 -1.90 5.01
N GLY A 236 5.72 -2.26 3.87
CA GLY A 236 6.48 -2.33 2.61
C GLY A 236 6.91 -0.99 2.01
N TYR A 237 6.22 0.10 2.35
CA TYR A 237 6.44 1.44 1.78
C TYR A 237 7.38 2.30 2.62
N HIS A 238 7.97 3.32 2.02
CA HIS A 238 8.83 4.28 2.71
C HIS A 238 8.03 5.49 3.21
N PHE A 239 7.05 5.93 2.41
CA PHE A 239 6.10 6.97 2.78
C PHE A 239 4.68 6.51 2.50
N LEU A 240 3.76 6.90 3.37
CA LEU A 240 2.32 6.80 3.13
C LEU A 240 1.70 8.18 3.27
N ILE A 241 0.75 8.54 2.42
CA ILE A 241 0.09 9.86 2.44
C ILE A 241 -1.40 9.65 2.56
N ASP A 242 -2.00 10.22 3.59
CA ASP A 242 -3.44 10.11 3.81
C ASP A 242 -4.24 11.14 2.98
N PRO A 243 -5.58 11.02 2.91
CA PRO A 243 -6.38 11.92 2.09
C PRO A 243 -6.46 13.37 2.59
N GLN A 244 -5.98 13.62 3.82
CA GLN A 244 -5.86 14.95 4.41
C GLN A 244 -4.48 15.57 4.13
N GLY A 245 -3.56 14.84 3.50
CA GLY A 245 -2.19 15.27 3.19
C GLY A 245 -1.18 15.01 4.31
N ASN A 246 -1.54 14.28 5.37
CA ASN A 246 -0.54 13.91 6.37
C ASN A 246 0.41 12.87 5.77
N ILE A 247 1.71 13.08 5.97
CA ILE A 247 2.76 12.19 5.48
C ILE A 247 3.22 11.31 6.64
N PHE A 248 3.12 10.00 6.48
CA PHE A 248 3.51 9.00 7.48
C PHE A 248 4.85 8.36 7.11
N GLU A 249 5.71 8.21 8.12
CA GLU A 249 6.99 7.52 8.02
C GLU A 249 6.77 6.01 7.99
N GLY A 250 7.14 5.35 6.88
CA GLY A 250 7.17 3.90 6.74
C GLY A 250 8.56 3.32 7.07
N ARG A 251 9.12 2.53 6.15
CA ARG A 251 10.54 2.14 6.20
C ARG A 251 11.46 3.35 5.97
N PRO A 252 12.64 3.40 6.62
CA PRO A 252 13.64 4.41 6.30
C PRO A 252 14.03 4.45 4.82
N VAL A 253 14.23 5.64 4.25
CA VAL A 253 14.47 5.81 2.80
C VAL A 253 15.77 5.15 2.32
N GLY A 254 16.75 4.97 3.21
CA GLY A 254 18.02 4.29 2.90
C GLY A 254 17.98 2.77 3.01
N VAL A 255 16.81 2.15 3.23
CA VAL A 255 16.68 0.69 3.35
C VAL A 255 15.75 0.10 2.30
N ILE A 256 15.95 -1.17 1.97
CA ILE A 256 15.15 -1.86 0.97
C ILE A 256 13.69 -2.00 1.43
N GLY A 257 12.77 -1.52 0.60
CA GLY A 257 11.33 -1.70 0.78
C GLY A 257 10.81 -3.07 0.37
N ALA A 258 9.50 -3.25 0.46
CA ALA A 258 8.79 -4.45 -0.01
C ALA A 258 7.50 -4.04 -0.72
N HIS A 259 7.63 -3.29 -1.81
CA HIS A 259 6.49 -2.65 -2.48
C HIS A 259 6.40 -2.94 -3.98
N VAL A 260 7.49 -3.37 -4.62
CA VAL A 260 7.47 -3.91 -6.00
C VAL A 260 8.34 -5.17 -6.06
N LEU A 261 7.72 -6.32 -6.32
CA LEU A 261 8.45 -7.60 -6.41
C LEU A 261 9.62 -7.50 -7.40
N ASN A 262 10.81 -7.97 -6.98
CA ASN A 262 12.07 -7.93 -7.75
C ASN A 262 12.57 -6.53 -8.16
N ARG A 263 12.00 -5.44 -7.61
CA ARG A 263 12.35 -4.05 -7.95
C ARG A 263 12.37 -3.14 -6.70
N ASN A 264 12.75 -3.66 -5.53
CA ASN A 264 12.83 -2.86 -4.29
C ASN A 264 14.19 -2.17 -4.07
N SER A 265 15.29 -2.76 -4.55
CA SER A 265 16.63 -2.17 -4.44
C SER A 265 16.71 -0.85 -5.21
N GLY A 266 17.13 0.22 -4.54
CA GLY A 266 17.17 1.57 -5.08
C GLY A 266 15.81 2.26 -5.30
N ASN A 267 14.70 1.63 -4.88
CA ASN A 267 13.34 2.10 -5.13
C ASN A 267 12.67 2.65 -3.86
N VAL A 268 12.29 3.91 -3.89
CA VAL A 268 11.47 4.52 -2.82
C VAL A 268 9.99 4.37 -3.16
N GLY A 269 9.26 3.65 -2.32
CA GLY A 269 7.81 3.46 -2.42
C GLY A 269 7.04 4.55 -1.68
N ILE A 270 6.23 5.30 -2.42
CA ILE A 270 5.32 6.33 -1.89
C ILE A 270 3.89 5.88 -2.16
N SER A 271 3.13 5.57 -1.11
CA SER A 271 1.77 5.05 -1.22
C SER A 271 0.72 6.06 -0.78
N ILE A 272 -0.35 6.21 -1.56
CA ILE A 272 -1.52 7.01 -1.16
C ILE A 272 -2.56 6.10 -0.50
N LEU A 273 -3.00 6.45 0.72
CA LEU A 273 -4.00 5.67 1.45
C LEU A 273 -5.37 5.74 0.75
N GLY A 274 -5.93 4.58 0.45
CA GLY A 274 -7.24 4.42 -0.18
C GLY A 274 -7.21 3.51 -1.41
N ASN A 275 -8.33 3.45 -2.11
CA ASN A 275 -8.48 2.71 -3.36
C ASN A 275 -8.87 3.66 -4.50
N TYR A 276 -7.94 3.88 -5.43
CA TYR A 276 -8.12 4.75 -6.60
C TYR A 276 -8.40 3.97 -7.91
N HIS A 277 -8.83 2.71 -7.83
CA HIS A 277 -9.28 1.93 -8.98
C HIS A 277 -10.83 1.89 -9.01
N PRO A 278 -11.48 2.12 -10.18
CA PRO A 278 -12.92 1.95 -10.32
C PRO A 278 -13.37 0.54 -9.88
N PRO A 279 -14.58 0.39 -9.31
CA PRO A 279 -15.63 1.38 -9.09
C PRO A 279 -15.44 2.25 -7.84
N SER A 280 -14.30 2.18 -7.15
CA SER A 280 -14.03 3.07 -6.01
C SER A 280 -14.13 4.54 -6.41
N LYS A 281 -14.60 5.36 -5.46
CA LYS A 281 -14.84 6.81 -5.63
C LYS A 281 -13.94 7.66 -4.73
N ASP A 282 -12.89 7.06 -4.18
CA ASP A 282 -11.92 7.78 -3.36
C ASP A 282 -11.28 8.91 -4.15
N VAL A 283 -11.07 10.05 -3.48
CA VAL A 283 -10.68 11.30 -4.11
C VAL A 283 -9.20 11.55 -3.89
N PHE A 284 -8.44 11.73 -4.97
CA PHE A 284 -7.07 12.22 -4.89
C PHE A 284 -7.14 13.75 -4.82
N SER A 285 -7.15 14.28 -3.59
CA SER A 285 -7.39 15.69 -3.31
C SER A 285 -6.15 16.56 -3.63
N PRO A 286 -6.32 17.87 -3.88
CA PRO A 286 -5.19 18.79 -4.06
C PRO A 286 -4.18 18.76 -2.91
N VAL A 287 -4.64 18.64 -1.66
CA VAL A 287 -3.75 18.56 -0.49
C VAL A 287 -2.92 17.27 -0.46
N THR A 288 -3.51 16.14 -0.89
CA THR A 288 -2.77 14.88 -1.06
C THR A 288 -1.74 14.99 -2.19
N GLN A 289 -2.11 15.67 -3.29
CA GLN A 289 -1.21 15.94 -4.41
C GLN A 289 -0.01 16.80 -3.99
N GLU A 290 -0.23 17.89 -3.26
CA GLU A 290 0.83 18.77 -2.76
C GLU A 290 1.80 18.01 -1.85
N SER A 291 1.27 17.16 -0.98
CA SER A 291 2.06 16.32 -0.08
C SER A 291 2.90 15.31 -0.86
N PHE A 292 2.30 14.64 -1.86
CA PHE A 292 3.03 13.73 -2.75
C PHE A 292 4.16 14.46 -3.48
N VAL A 293 3.87 15.61 -4.08
CA VAL A 293 4.87 16.41 -4.82
C VAL A 293 6.01 16.83 -3.90
N THR A 294 5.72 17.22 -2.66
CA THR A 294 6.71 17.64 -1.67
C THR A 294 7.63 16.48 -1.28
N VAL A 295 7.08 15.30 -0.97
CA VAL A 295 7.87 14.09 -0.67
C VAL A 295 8.68 13.64 -1.88
N ALA A 296 8.08 13.60 -3.07
CA ALA A 296 8.75 13.16 -4.28
C ALA A 296 9.88 14.12 -4.71
N ARG A 297 9.72 15.44 -4.50
CA ARG A 297 10.80 16.42 -4.69
C ARG A 297 11.94 16.21 -3.69
N TYR A 298 11.62 15.97 -2.41
CA TYR A 298 12.64 15.64 -1.43
C TYR A 298 13.44 14.39 -1.83
N VAL A 299 12.78 13.31 -2.26
CA VAL A 299 13.46 12.10 -2.75
C VAL A 299 14.31 12.42 -4.00
N LYS A 300 13.74 13.14 -4.96
CA LYS A 300 14.45 13.58 -6.16
C LYS A 300 15.72 14.36 -5.84
N ASP A 301 15.62 15.39 -5.01
CA ASP A 301 16.71 16.32 -4.75
C ASP A 301 17.77 15.69 -3.84
N THR A 302 17.36 14.88 -2.86
CA THR A 302 18.28 14.18 -1.94
C THR A 302 19.10 13.10 -2.67
N TYR A 303 18.48 12.38 -3.61
CA TYR A 303 19.10 11.21 -4.26
C TYR A 303 19.39 11.41 -5.75
N SER A 304 19.24 12.64 -6.26
CA SER A 304 19.47 12.98 -7.67
C SER A 304 18.67 12.10 -8.66
N VAL A 305 17.44 11.75 -8.31
CA VAL A 305 16.58 10.91 -9.15
C VAL A 305 16.26 11.63 -10.47
N ASN A 306 16.40 10.93 -11.58
CA ASN A 306 16.10 11.47 -12.91
C ASN A 306 14.58 11.49 -13.18
N ILE A 307 14.11 12.41 -14.03
CA ILE A 307 12.69 12.47 -14.46
C ILE A 307 12.19 11.16 -15.08
N SER A 308 13.06 10.41 -15.75
CA SER A 308 12.76 9.09 -16.33
C SER A 308 12.66 7.97 -15.29
N SER A 309 12.99 8.26 -14.03
CA SER A 309 13.05 7.31 -12.91
C SER A 309 11.89 7.52 -11.92
N PHE A 310 10.73 7.96 -12.43
CA PHE A 310 9.46 7.96 -11.73
C PHE A 310 8.48 6.98 -12.38
N TYR A 311 8.11 5.95 -11.62
CA TYR A 311 7.17 4.92 -12.03
C TYR A 311 5.91 4.96 -11.17
N ALA A 312 4.81 4.47 -11.71
CA ALA A 312 3.70 3.93 -10.95
C ALA A 312 3.89 2.40 -10.91
N HIS A 313 3.31 1.72 -9.92
CA HIS A 313 3.59 0.29 -9.72
C HIS A 313 3.34 -0.54 -11.01
N ARG A 314 2.22 -0.33 -11.69
CA ARG A 314 1.88 -1.00 -12.97
C ARG A 314 2.85 -0.74 -14.14
N ASP A 315 3.74 0.25 -14.07
CA ASP A 315 4.75 0.46 -15.12
C ASP A 315 5.89 -0.57 -15.04
N ILE A 316 6.13 -1.12 -13.84
CA ILE A 316 7.28 -1.99 -13.53
C ILE A 316 6.89 -3.30 -12.83
N GLY A 317 5.59 -3.54 -12.66
CA GLY A 317 5.00 -4.75 -12.10
C GLY A 317 3.69 -5.10 -12.81
N LYS A 318 3.14 -6.30 -12.55
CA LYS A 318 1.86 -6.74 -13.11
C LYS A 318 0.76 -6.61 -12.08
N THR A 319 0.17 -5.43 -12.02
CA THR A 319 -0.79 -5.03 -11.00
C THR A 319 -1.67 -3.91 -11.54
N ASP A 320 -2.83 -3.70 -10.92
CA ASP A 320 -3.64 -2.51 -11.16
C ASP A 320 -3.21 -1.34 -10.27
N CYS A 321 -2.26 -1.49 -9.35
CA CYS A 321 -1.74 -0.38 -8.55
C CYS A 321 -1.08 0.68 -9.45
N PRO A 322 -1.34 1.99 -9.28
CA PRO A 322 -2.01 2.67 -8.17
C PRO A 322 -3.52 2.94 -8.39
N GLY A 323 -4.17 2.16 -9.25
CA GLY A 323 -5.55 2.36 -9.68
C GLY A 323 -5.67 3.35 -10.83
N ASP A 324 -6.73 3.22 -11.64
CA ASP A 324 -6.84 3.97 -12.90
C ASP A 324 -6.98 5.47 -12.68
N ASN A 325 -7.71 5.87 -11.63
CA ASN A 325 -7.97 7.28 -11.34
C ASN A 325 -6.68 8.01 -10.92
N LEU A 326 -5.82 7.36 -10.14
CA LEU A 326 -4.55 7.92 -9.69
C LEU A 326 -3.46 7.77 -10.77
N TYR A 327 -3.44 6.66 -11.51
CA TYR A 327 -2.54 6.48 -12.65
C TYR A 327 -2.74 7.54 -13.73
N ALA A 328 -3.99 7.96 -13.98
CA ALA A 328 -4.29 9.07 -14.88
C ALA A 328 -3.64 10.41 -14.46
N LYS A 329 -3.27 10.57 -13.18
CA LYS A 329 -2.56 11.76 -12.68
C LYS A 329 -1.04 11.65 -12.78
N LYS A 330 -0.48 10.48 -13.12
CA LYS A 330 0.97 10.23 -13.13
C LYS A 330 1.77 11.26 -13.95
N ASN A 331 1.28 11.64 -15.13
CA ASN A 331 1.97 12.63 -15.97
C ASN A 331 1.99 14.02 -15.32
N LEU A 332 0.85 14.48 -14.81
CA LEU A 332 0.76 15.73 -14.05
C LEU A 332 1.71 15.72 -12.85
N LEU A 333 1.72 14.63 -12.07
CA LEU A 333 2.61 14.47 -10.91
C LEU A 333 4.07 14.53 -11.32
N ARG A 334 4.45 13.90 -12.43
CA ARG A 334 5.82 13.98 -12.97
C ARG A 334 6.20 15.42 -13.28
N ASP A 335 5.34 16.14 -13.99
CA ASP A 335 5.63 17.54 -14.35
C ASP A 335 5.76 18.39 -13.09
N LEU A 336 4.83 18.27 -12.14
CA LEU A 336 4.92 19.00 -10.86
C LEU A 336 6.21 18.70 -10.09
N VAL A 337 6.65 17.45 -10.03
CA VAL A 337 7.87 17.06 -9.29
C VAL A 337 9.14 17.55 -9.98
N PHE A 338 9.25 17.41 -11.30
CA PHE A 338 10.52 17.59 -12.01
C PHE A 338 10.66 18.94 -12.74
N THR A 339 9.57 19.57 -13.16
CA THR A 339 9.59 20.80 -13.97
C THR A 339 8.73 21.92 -13.41
N GLY A 340 7.82 21.62 -12.48
CA GLY A 340 6.93 22.60 -11.85
C GLY A 340 7.72 23.65 -11.07
N PRO A 341 7.17 24.88 -10.93
CA PRO A 341 7.79 25.91 -10.12
C PRO A 341 8.05 25.35 -8.73
N GLN A 342 9.29 25.52 -8.24
CA GLN A 342 9.56 25.22 -6.83
C GLN A 342 8.69 26.17 -6.01
N ALA A 343 7.95 25.61 -5.05
CA ALA A 343 7.32 26.44 -4.04
C ALA A 343 8.47 27.19 -3.37
N VAL A 344 8.48 28.52 -3.47
CA VAL A 344 9.42 29.33 -2.71
C VAL A 344 9.12 28.99 -1.25
N THR A 345 10.05 28.29 -0.60
CA THR A 345 9.97 28.05 0.83
C THR A 345 10.06 29.42 1.49
N VAL A 346 8.92 30.02 1.79
CA VAL A 346 8.85 31.04 2.83
C VAL A 346 9.10 30.26 4.13
N PRO A 347 10.18 30.55 4.88
CA PRO A 347 10.40 29.92 6.17
C PRO A 347 9.13 30.05 7.03
N PRO A 348 8.82 29.09 7.92
CA PRO A 348 7.76 29.29 8.90
C PRO A 348 8.01 30.62 9.62
N ALA A 349 6.97 31.44 9.64
CA ALA A 349 7.02 32.79 10.17
C ALA A 349 7.04 32.73 11.70
N ASP A 350 8.24 32.50 12.24
CA ASP A 350 8.49 32.55 13.68
C ASP A 350 8.86 33.98 14.13
N GLY A 351 8.72 34.98 13.25
CA GLY A 351 8.95 36.38 13.55
C GLY A 351 8.06 37.31 12.73
N GLU A 352 7.64 38.42 13.32
CA GLU A 352 6.98 39.50 12.59
C GLU A 352 7.82 39.90 11.37
N LEU A 353 7.17 39.96 10.20
CA LEU A 353 7.81 40.42 8.97
C LEU A 353 8.36 41.83 9.20
N THR A 354 9.63 42.04 8.85
CA THR A 354 10.14 43.41 8.77
C THR A 354 9.34 44.21 7.74
N PRO A 355 9.25 45.55 7.87
CA PRO A 355 8.51 46.37 6.91
C PRO A 355 8.90 46.13 5.44
N ALA A 356 10.19 45.88 5.17
CA ALA A 356 10.69 45.57 3.83
C ALA A 356 10.22 44.20 3.31
N GLN A 357 10.10 43.20 4.19
CA GLN A 357 9.57 41.88 3.82
C GLN A 357 8.05 41.94 3.58
N ALA A 358 7.32 42.70 4.39
CA ALA A 358 5.89 42.92 4.18
C ALA A 358 5.62 43.64 2.84
N GLU A 359 6.45 44.61 2.48
CA GLU A 359 6.38 45.32 1.20
C GLU A 359 6.70 44.40 0.00
N ALA A 360 7.70 43.53 0.13
CA ALA A 360 8.03 42.55 -0.90
C ALA A 360 6.90 41.53 -1.14
N VAL A 361 6.24 41.06 -0.07
CA VAL A 361 5.07 40.16 -0.15
C VAL A 361 3.89 40.88 -0.80
N ARG A 362 3.63 42.13 -0.44
CA ARG A 362 2.55 42.93 -1.05
C ARG A 362 2.80 43.18 -2.54
N ALA A 363 4.03 43.53 -2.94
CA ALA A 363 4.41 43.70 -4.34
C ALA A 363 4.35 42.41 -5.17
N LEU A 364 4.47 41.24 -4.54
CA LEU A 364 4.25 39.95 -5.19
C LEU A 364 2.76 39.64 -5.36
N TYR A 365 1.96 39.89 -4.32
CA TYR A 365 0.51 39.73 -4.34
C TYR A 365 -0.15 40.62 -5.42
N ASP A 366 0.26 41.88 -5.51
CA ASP A 366 -0.26 42.82 -6.51
C ASP A 366 0.12 42.41 -7.93
N ARG A 367 1.32 41.86 -8.15
CA ARG A 367 1.75 41.33 -9.46
C ARG A 367 0.97 40.10 -9.89
N LEU A 368 0.57 39.25 -8.95
CA LEU A 368 -0.19 38.04 -9.24
C LEU A 368 -1.67 38.34 -9.54
N ASN A 369 -2.21 39.42 -8.96
CA ASN A 369 -3.62 39.81 -9.11
C ASN A 369 -3.88 40.89 -10.18
N ALA A 370 -2.85 41.40 -10.83
CA ALA A 370 -2.96 42.36 -11.93
C ALA A 370 -3.19 41.70 -13.32
N ARG A 371 -3.92 40.58 -13.39
CA ARG A 371 -4.36 39.96 -14.66
C ARG A 371 -5.86 39.95 -14.79
#